data_AF-A0A2D5YW30-F1
#
_entry.id   AF-A0A2D5YW30-F1
#
_cell.length_a   1.000
_cell.length_b   1.000
_cell.length_c   1.000
_cell.angle_alpha   90.00
_cell.angle_beta   90.00
_cell.angle_gamma   90.00
#
_symmetry.space_group_name_H-M   'P 1'
#
loop_
_entity.id
_entity.type
_entity.pdbx_description
1 polymer ?
#
loop_
_entity_poly.entity_id
_entity_poly.type
_entity_poly.pdbx_seq_one_letter_code
_entity_poly.pdbx_strand_id
1 'polypeptide(L)'
;MWHEPPVMTLPEGSRIRDGQTVSVDYYHTAMIYRKQVMCCLSEPKLYEILQWQIEHVRRNLAPDGYFMMHDEMRVQGWDASCVGTGLTPGELLADSVGKCTAIIKQQDAGKPIYVWSDMFDPHHNAAATGRYYLVKGDGPWHGSWKGLDKDVIIVNWNSRPASRLNSLRHFAQLGHRQILAGYYDVPVERIDGWLEDARKVEGVMGVIYTTWQQRYDDLEAFSRRLGKR
;
A
#
# COMPACT_ATOMS: atom_id res chain seq x y z
N MET A 1 -10.86 11.77 -12.84
CA MET A 1 -9.95 11.04 -13.75
C MET A 1 -10.68 11.00 -15.08
N TRP A 2 -10.14 11.63 -16.12
CA TRP A 2 -10.73 11.59 -17.46
C TRP A 2 -9.84 10.67 -18.30
N HIS A 3 -10.46 9.68 -18.93
CA HIS A 3 -9.85 8.88 -19.99
C HIS A 3 -10.93 8.67 -21.06
N GLU A 4 -10.51 8.43 -22.29
CA GLU A 4 -11.44 8.03 -23.34
C GLU A 4 -12.05 6.67 -22.95
N PRO A 5 -13.39 6.55 -22.90
CA PRO A 5 -14.02 5.28 -22.56
C PRO A 5 -13.68 4.23 -23.62
N PRO A 6 -13.47 2.97 -23.24
CA PRO A 6 -13.23 1.92 -24.22
C PRO A 6 -14.43 1.81 -25.16
N VAL A 7 -14.16 1.79 -26.47
CA VAL A 7 -15.18 1.58 -27.50
C VAL A 7 -15.31 0.09 -27.77
N MET A 8 -16.52 -0.44 -27.60
CA MET A 8 -16.81 -1.83 -27.97
C MET A 8 -16.99 -1.93 -29.48
N THR A 9 -16.23 -2.82 -30.11
CA THR A 9 -16.32 -3.09 -31.55
C THR A 9 -16.82 -4.51 -31.80
N LEU A 10 -17.55 -4.70 -32.91
CA LEU A 10 -17.87 -6.05 -33.38
C LEU A 10 -16.67 -6.63 -34.16
N PRO A 11 -16.31 -7.90 -33.93
CA PRO A 11 -15.27 -8.54 -34.73
C PRO A 11 -15.70 -8.68 -36.19
N GLU A 12 -14.73 -8.79 -37.09
CA GLU A 12 -14.99 -9.01 -38.51
C GLU A 12 -15.81 -10.30 -38.73
N GLY A 13 -16.80 -10.25 -39.63
CA GLY A 13 -17.71 -11.37 -39.88
C GLY A 13 -18.76 -11.60 -38.80
N SER A 14 -18.90 -10.69 -37.82
CA SER A 14 -19.95 -10.79 -36.80
C SER A 14 -21.34 -10.95 -37.43
N ARG A 15 -22.15 -11.83 -36.82
CA ARG A 15 -23.55 -12.03 -37.17
C ARG A 15 -24.49 -11.05 -36.47
N ILE A 16 -23.96 -10.20 -35.58
CA ILE A 16 -24.73 -9.17 -34.90
C ILE A 16 -25.19 -8.13 -35.93
N ARG A 17 -26.44 -7.68 -35.81
CA ARG A 17 -27.12 -6.72 -36.70
C ARG A 17 -27.77 -5.61 -35.88
N ASP A 18 -28.01 -4.47 -36.52
CA ASP A 18 -28.70 -3.35 -35.92
C ASP A 18 -30.06 -3.76 -35.34
N GLY A 19 -30.38 -3.25 -34.15
CA GLY A 19 -31.61 -3.57 -33.43
C GLY A 19 -31.58 -4.88 -32.63
N GLN A 20 -30.49 -5.64 -32.63
CA GLN A 20 -30.35 -6.83 -31.79
C GLN A 20 -29.90 -6.49 -30.37
N THR A 21 -30.52 -7.14 -29.38
CA THR A 21 -30.05 -7.13 -28.00
C THR A 21 -28.87 -8.09 -27.85
N VAL A 22 -27.79 -7.62 -27.23
CA VAL A 22 -26.58 -8.41 -26.94
C VAL A 22 -26.31 -8.44 -25.44
N SER A 23 -25.68 -9.53 -24.97
CA SER A 23 -25.09 -9.60 -23.63
C SER A 23 -23.61 -9.23 -23.72
N VAL A 24 -23.12 -8.46 -22.75
CA VAL A 24 -21.71 -8.04 -22.70
C VAL A 24 -21.18 -8.29 -21.31
N ASP A 25 -20.04 -8.97 -21.24
CA ASP A 25 -19.25 -9.14 -20.03
C ASP A 25 -18.00 -8.26 -20.13
N TYR A 26 -17.76 -7.43 -19.12
CA TYR A 26 -16.62 -6.52 -19.08
C TYR A 26 -16.18 -6.25 -17.65
N TYR A 27 -14.92 -5.85 -17.50
CA TYR A 27 -14.41 -5.30 -16.26
C TYR A 27 -14.49 -3.78 -16.29
N HIS A 28 -14.89 -3.19 -15.18
CA HIS A 28 -14.82 -1.74 -14.99
C HIS A 28 -14.21 -1.43 -13.64
N THR A 29 -13.64 -0.24 -13.52
CA THR A 29 -13.14 0.25 -12.24
C THR A 29 -14.30 0.37 -11.25
N ALA A 30 -14.19 -0.32 -10.11
CA ALA A 30 -15.02 -0.05 -8.95
C ALA A 30 -14.36 1.09 -8.16
N MET A 31 -15.13 2.16 -7.92
CA MET A 31 -14.69 3.25 -7.05
C MET A 31 -15.11 2.95 -5.62
N ILE A 32 -14.22 3.22 -4.67
CA ILE A 32 -14.56 3.16 -3.25
C ILE A 32 -14.46 4.53 -2.61
N TYR A 33 -15.41 4.80 -1.71
CA TYR A 33 -15.71 6.15 -1.22
C TYR A 33 -15.89 7.14 -2.38
N ARG A 34 -15.30 8.33 -2.30
CA ARG A 34 -15.53 9.37 -3.31
C ARG A 34 -14.58 9.31 -4.51
N LYS A 35 -13.33 8.87 -4.34
CA LYS A 35 -12.28 9.06 -5.36
C LYS A 35 -11.18 7.99 -5.37
N GLN A 36 -11.28 6.91 -4.59
CA GLN A 36 -10.23 5.90 -4.57
C GLN A 36 -10.41 4.93 -5.72
N VAL A 37 -9.38 4.84 -6.54
CA VAL A 37 -9.27 3.98 -7.71
C VAL A 37 -7.99 3.17 -7.54
N MET A 38 -8.10 1.85 -7.60
CA MET A 38 -6.97 0.94 -7.50
C MET A 38 -6.53 0.51 -8.89
N CYS A 39 -5.22 0.49 -9.12
CA CYS A 39 -4.66 -0.16 -10.30
C CYS A 39 -4.73 -1.68 -10.15
N CYS A 40 -4.76 -2.39 -11.28
CA CYS A 40 -4.58 -3.83 -11.29
C CYS A 40 -3.09 -4.14 -11.07
N LEU A 41 -2.76 -4.99 -10.09
CA LEU A 41 -1.38 -5.38 -9.79
C LEU A 41 -0.79 -6.31 -10.85
N SER A 42 -1.63 -6.98 -11.64
CA SER A 42 -1.21 -7.85 -12.73
C SER A 42 -1.02 -7.13 -14.06
N GLU A 43 -1.42 -5.86 -14.18
CA GLU A 43 -1.32 -5.10 -15.43
C GLU A 43 0.15 -4.69 -15.70
N PRO A 44 0.81 -5.18 -16.76
CA PRO A 44 2.21 -4.85 -17.03
C PRO A 44 2.46 -3.35 -17.18
N LYS A 45 1.50 -2.60 -17.74
CA LYS A 45 1.62 -1.16 -17.94
C LYS A 45 1.79 -0.38 -16.64
N LEU A 46 1.32 -0.92 -15.50
CA LEU A 46 1.56 -0.35 -14.18
C LEU A 46 3.06 -0.16 -13.93
N TYR A 47 3.84 -1.20 -14.18
CA TYR A 47 5.28 -1.21 -13.88
C TYR A 47 6.08 -0.34 -14.84
N GLU A 48 5.66 -0.24 -16.11
CA GLU A 48 6.23 0.73 -17.05
C GLU A 48 6.01 2.18 -16.59
N ILE A 49 4.80 2.50 -16.11
CA ILE A 49 4.48 3.82 -15.57
C ILE A 49 5.29 4.10 -14.31
N LEU A 50 5.40 3.13 -13.40
CA LEU A 50 6.20 3.30 -12.18
C LEU A 50 7.69 3.50 -12.51
N GLN A 51 8.24 2.75 -13.47
CA GLN A 51 9.62 2.94 -13.92
C GLN A 51 9.83 4.35 -14.48
N TRP A 52 8.91 4.83 -15.33
CA TRP A 52 8.94 6.19 -15.85
C TRP A 52 8.84 7.23 -14.72
N GLN A 53 7.94 7.06 -13.75
CA GLN A 53 7.78 7.97 -12.62
C GLN A 53 9.06 8.05 -11.77
N ILE A 54 9.66 6.91 -11.44
CA ILE A 54 10.89 6.86 -10.63
C ILE A 54 12.05 7.54 -11.37
N GLU A 55 12.19 7.31 -12.67
CA GLU A 55 13.20 8.00 -13.49
C GLU A 55 13.02 9.53 -13.41
N HIS A 56 11.79 10.02 -13.53
CA HIS A 56 11.50 11.45 -13.49
C HIS A 56 11.70 12.04 -12.09
N VAL A 57 11.31 11.32 -11.03
CA VAL A 57 11.56 11.74 -9.65
C VAL A 57 13.06 11.82 -9.39
N ARG A 58 13.83 10.79 -9.75
CA ARG A 58 15.29 10.79 -9.64
C ARG A 58 15.91 11.99 -10.36
N ARG A 59 15.55 12.17 -11.63
CA ARG A 59 16.14 13.21 -12.50
C ARG A 59 15.85 14.63 -12.01
N ASN A 60 14.65 14.88 -11.51
CA ASN A 60 14.20 16.24 -11.21
C ASN A 60 14.28 16.62 -9.72
N LEU A 61 14.21 15.64 -8.81
CA LEU A 61 14.17 15.88 -7.36
C LEU A 61 15.37 15.29 -6.61
N ALA A 62 16.04 14.28 -7.18
CA ALA A 62 17.18 13.58 -6.56
C ALA A 62 16.94 13.22 -5.09
N PRO A 63 15.88 12.45 -4.77
CA PRO A 63 15.43 12.29 -3.39
C PRO A 63 16.42 11.50 -2.52
N ASP A 64 16.34 11.70 -1.21
CA ASP A 64 17.08 10.92 -0.22
C ASP A 64 16.46 9.54 0.04
N GLY A 65 15.24 9.28 -0.44
CA GLY A 65 14.56 8.01 -0.31
C GLY A 65 13.22 7.98 -1.05
N TYR A 66 12.65 6.79 -1.20
CA TYR A 66 11.40 6.57 -1.91
C TYR A 66 10.34 6.01 -0.98
N PHE A 67 9.15 6.63 -0.95
CA PHE A 67 8.02 6.14 -0.16
C PHE A 67 7.00 5.48 -1.10
N MET A 68 6.88 4.16 -1.03
CA MET A 68 5.87 3.39 -1.74
C MET A 68 4.51 3.48 -1.03
N MET A 69 3.52 4.03 -1.72
CA MET A 69 2.17 4.28 -1.20
C MET A 69 1.26 3.04 -1.33
N HIS A 70 1.71 1.89 -0.81
CA HIS A 70 0.89 0.68 -0.71
C HIS A 70 0.06 0.72 0.59
N ASP A 71 -0.82 1.70 0.72
CA ASP A 71 -1.79 1.81 1.80
C ASP A 71 -3.22 1.59 1.30
N GLU A 72 -4.05 1.02 2.16
CA GLU A 72 -5.50 0.95 2.01
C GLU A 72 -5.98 0.52 0.60
N MET A 73 -5.38 -0.54 0.05
CA MET A 73 -5.77 -1.07 -1.25
C MET A 73 -7.10 -1.81 -1.14
N ARG A 74 -8.19 -1.11 -1.44
CA ARG A 74 -9.56 -1.55 -1.10
C ARG A 74 -10.31 -2.30 -2.18
N VAL A 75 -9.73 -2.43 -3.38
CA VAL A 75 -10.29 -3.16 -4.53
C VAL A 75 -9.16 -3.89 -5.24
N GLN A 76 -9.23 -5.21 -5.36
CA GLN A 76 -8.23 -6.00 -6.11
C GLN A 76 -8.72 -7.42 -6.43
N GLY A 77 -8.10 -8.03 -7.45
CA GLY A 77 -8.14 -9.48 -7.67
C GLY A 77 -9.29 -10.00 -8.55
N TRP A 78 -10.10 -9.11 -9.12
CA TRP A 78 -11.33 -9.48 -9.83
C TRP A 78 -11.17 -9.63 -11.34
N ASP A 79 -10.29 -8.86 -11.97
CA ASP A 79 -10.18 -8.85 -13.43
C ASP A 79 -9.47 -10.09 -13.99
N ALA A 80 -9.63 -10.32 -15.30
CA ALA A 80 -9.06 -11.50 -15.96
C ALA A 80 -7.53 -11.56 -15.86
N SER A 81 -6.84 -10.41 -15.79
CA SER A 81 -5.38 -10.40 -15.62
C SER A 81 -4.97 -10.82 -14.21
N CYS A 82 -5.75 -10.47 -13.18
CA CYS A 82 -5.56 -10.99 -11.82
C CYS A 82 -5.88 -12.49 -11.75
N VAL A 83 -7.07 -12.88 -12.22
CA VAL A 83 -7.56 -14.26 -12.13
C VAL A 83 -6.68 -15.22 -12.93
N GLY A 84 -6.20 -14.79 -14.10
CA GLY A 84 -5.33 -15.58 -14.97
C GLY A 84 -3.99 -15.94 -14.36
N THR A 85 -3.53 -15.23 -13.31
CA THR A 85 -2.27 -15.60 -12.61
C THR A 85 -2.42 -16.83 -11.72
N GLY A 86 -3.64 -17.16 -11.30
CA GLY A 86 -3.89 -18.17 -10.26
C GLY A 86 -3.48 -17.76 -8.84
N LEU A 87 -2.99 -16.53 -8.65
CA LEU A 87 -2.53 -16.01 -7.36
C LEU A 87 -3.69 -15.40 -6.55
N THR A 88 -3.56 -15.48 -5.23
CA THR A 88 -4.39 -14.70 -4.29
C THR A 88 -4.02 -13.22 -4.32
N PRO A 89 -4.89 -12.29 -3.85
CA PRO A 89 -4.52 -10.87 -3.81
C PRO A 89 -3.27 -10.58 -2.95
N GLY A 90 -3.07 -11.33 -1.86
CA GLY A 90 -1.88 -11.25 -1.01
C GLY A 90 -0.61 -11.61 -1.78
N GLU A 91 -0.66 -12.68 -2.58
CA GLU A 91 0.45 -13.07 -3.47
C GLU A 91 0.67 -12.06 -4.60
N LEU A 92 -0.39 -11.51 -5.18
CA LEU A 92 -0.29 -10.42 -6.17
C LEU A 92 0.37 -9.18 -5.56
N LEU A 93 0.04 -8.81 -4.33
CA LEU A 93 0.68 -7.70 -3.63
C LEU A 93 2.13 -8.01 -3.26
N ALA A 94 2.44 -9.23 -2.86
CA ALA A 94 3.81 -9.66 -2.62
C ALA A 94 4.68 -9.55 -3.89
N ASP A 95 4.18 -10.04 -5.03
CA ASP A 95 4.86 -9.90 -6.31
C ASP A 95 5.01 -8.42 -6.72
N SER A 96 3.94 -7.63 -6.60
CA SER A 96 3.95 -6.20 -6.93
C SER A 96 4.96 -5.40 -6.10
N VAL A 97 4.98 -5.56 -4.77
CA VAL A 97 5.90 -4.81 -3.91
C VAL A 97 7.37 -5.21 -4.16
N GLY A 98 7.62 -6.48 -4.49
CA GLY A 98 8.92 -6.97 -4.91
C GLY A 98 9.40 -6.29 -6.21
N LYS A 99 8.52 -6.23 -7.22
CA LYS A 99 8.79 -5.51 -8.49
C LYS A 99 9.04 -4.02 -8.27
N CYS A 100 8.21 -3.35 -7.48
CA CYS A 100 8.39 -1.93 -7.14
C CYS A 100 9.76 -1.68 -6.50
N THR A 101 10.16 -2.53 -5.55
CA THR A 101 11.47 -2.43 -4.88
C THR A 101 12.61 -2.65 -5.88
N ALA A 102 12.49 -3.64 -6.77
CA ALA A 102 13.50 -3.92 -7.80
C ALA A 102 13.66 -2.74 -8.78
N ILE A 103 12.55 -2.14 -9.23
CA ILE A 103 12.57 -0.98 -10.12
C ILE A 103 13.29 0.20 -9.45
N ILE A 104 12.98 0.50 -8.18
CA ILE A 104 13.65 1.58 -7.44
C ILE A 104 15.15 1.28 -7.33
N LYS A 105 15.53 0.07 -6.90
CA LYS A 105 16.95 -0.31 -6.74
C LYS A 105 17.72 -0.27 -8.06
N GLN A 106 17.09 -0.60 -9.18
CA GLN A 106 17.70 -0.52 -10.51
C GLN A 106 17.90 0.94 -10.97
N GLN A 107 16.93 1.80 -10.69
CA GLN A 107 16.96 3.20 -11.12
C GLN A 107 17.81 4.09 -10.21
N ASP A 108 17.82 3.84 -8.90
CA ASP A 108 18.50 4.68 -7.91
C ASP A 108 18.97 3.85 -6.70
N ALA A 109 20.05 3.11 -6.91
CA ALA A 109 20.60 2.17 -5.94
C ALA A 109 21.05 2.86 -4.64
N GLY A 110 20.91 2.15 -3.52
CA GLY A 110 21.39 2.59 -2.20
C GLY A 110 20.48 3.58 -1.48
N LYS A 111 19.36 3.98 -2.07
CA LYS A 111 18.36 4.82 -1.42
C LYS A 111 17.45 4.01 -0.50
N PRO A 112 17.14 4.51 0.72
CA PRO A 112 16.13 3.89 1.57
C PRO A 112 14.76 3.88 0.90
N ILE A 113 14.04 2.79 1.10
CA ILE A 113 12.69 2.57 0.59
C ILE A 113 11.77 2.41 1.78
N TYR A 114 10.67 3.16 1.78
CA TYR A 114 9.66 3.19 2.84
C TYR A 114 8.34 2.65 2.30
N VAL A 115 7.54 2.01 3.16
CA VAL A 115 6.19 1.57 2.80
C VAL A 115 5.26 1.64 4.01
N TRP A 116 3.98 1.95 3.80
CA TRP A 116 2.97 1.87 4.85
C TRP A 116 2.77 0.42 5.32
N SER A 117 2.48 0.22 6.60
CA SER A 117 2.45 -1.13 7.19
C SER A 117 1.18 -1.94 6.93
N ASP A 118 0.03 -1.29 6.78
CA ASP A 118 -1.28 -1.92 6.98
C ASP A 118 -1.56 -3.08 6.06
N MET A 119 -1.20 -2.94 4.79
CA MET A 119 -1.41 -3.94 3.75
C MET A 119 -0.51 -5.17 3.93
N PHE A 120 0.47 -5.10 4.83
CA PHE A 120 1.46 -6.13 5.14
C PHE A 120 1.40 -6.61 6.60
N ASP A 121 0.50 -6.05 7.41
CA ASP A 121 0.41 -6.35 8.85
C ASP A 121 -0.78 -7.30 9.13
N PRO A 122 -0.54 -8.54 9.58
CA PRO A 122 -1.61 -9.49 9.92
C PRO A 122 -2.43 -9.07 11.14
N HIS A 123 -1.95 -8.10 11.92
CA HIS A 123 -2.66 -7.46 13.01
C HIS A 123 -3.36 -6.15 12.57
N HIS A 124 -3.40 -5.90 11.25
CA HIS A 124 -4.11 -4.78 10.63
C HIS A 124 -4.96 -5.22 9.43
N ASN A 125 -4.55 -4.93 8.18
CA ASN A 125 -5.35 -5.23 6.99
C ASN A 125 -5.00 -6.59 6.35
N ALA A 126 -3.90 -7.24 6.75
CA ALA A 126 -3.44 -8.53 6.21
C ALA A 126 -3.83 -9.75 7.07
N ALA A 127 -4.98 -9.67 7.74
CA ALA A 127 -5.50 -10.76 8.55
C ALA A 127 -5.70 -12.05 7.73
N ALA A 128 -5.47 -13.20 8.37
CA ALA A 128 -5.55 -14.53 7.72
C ALA A 128 -6.96 -14.91 7.26
N THR A 129 -7.97 -14.29 7.83
CA THR A 129 -9.38 -14.50 7.52
C THR A 129 -10.12 -13.18 7.57
N GLY A 130 -11.34 -13.17 7.03
CA GLY A 130 -12.19 -12.01 6.96
C GLY A 130 -12.09 -11.29 5.62
N ARG A 131 -13.19 -10.62 5.25
CA ARG A 131 -13.24 -9.82 4.04
C ARG A 131 -12.57 -8.47 4.27
N TYR A 132 -11.88 -7.96 3.26
CA TYR A 132 -11.37 -6.59 3.25
C TYR A 132 -11.98 -5.84 2.06
N TYR A 133 -12.93 -4.95 2.35
CA TYR A 133 -13.62 -4.12 1.36
C TYR A 133 -14.06 -4.90 0.11
N LEU A 134 -13.63 -4.46 -1.09
CA LEU A 134 -13.97 -5.05 -2.38
C LEU A 134 -12.80 -5.86 -2.92
N VAL A 135 -11.99 -6.46 -2.06
CA VAL A 135 -10.89 -7.33 -2.47
C VAL A 135 -11.38 -8.77 -2.52
N LYS A 136 -11.00 -9.50 -3.57
CA LYS A 136 -11.49 -10.86 -3.82
C LYS A 136 -10.95 -11.85 -2.76
N GLY A 137 -11.85 -12.58 -2.09
CA GLY A 137 -11.50 -13.71 -1.22
C GLY A 137 -11.61 -13.43 0.28
N ASP A 138 -11.26 -14.44 1.07
CA ASP A 138 -11.19 -14.38 2.54
C ASP A 138 -9.73 -14.25 2.98
N GLY A 139 -9.45 -13.36 3.93
CA GLY A 139 -8.08 -12.98 4.32
C GLY A 139 -7.25 -12.46 3.13
N PRO A 140 -7.80 -11.56 2.29
CA PRO A 140 -7.29 -11.36 0.94
C PRO A 140 -5.85 -10.85 0.87
N TRP A 141 -5.38 -10.13 1.90
CA TRP A 141 -4.01 -9.59 1.96
C TRP A 141 -3.05 -10.47 2.77
N HIS A 142 -3.52 -11.59 3.30
CA HIS A 142 -2.67 -12.47 4.08
C HIS A 142 -1.44 -12.93 3.29
N GLY A 143 -0.27 -12.85 3.92
CA GLY A 143 1.00 -13.24 3.32
C GLY A 143 1.61 -12.21 2.36
N SER A 144 0.99 -11.05 2.14
CA SER A 144 1.53 -9.98 1.28
C SER A 144 2.93 -9.53 1.69
N TRP A 145 3.26 -9.56 2.99
CA TRP A 145 4.58 -9.18 3.52
C TRP A 145 5.72 -10.05 3.02
N LYS A 146 5.44 -11.24 2.47
CA LYS A 146 6.46 -12.14 1.92
C LYS A 146 7.22 -11.53 0.73
N GLY A 147 6.63 -10.54 0.06
CA GLY A 147 7.26 -9.82 -1.05
C GLY A 147 8.15 -8.65 -0.61
N LEU A 148 8.12 -8.27 0.67
CA LEU A 148 8.92 -7.16 1.17
C LEU A 148 10.40 -7.55 1.17
N ASP A 149 11.19 -6.78 0.42
CA ASP A 149 12.64 -6.86 0.50
C ASP A 149 13.12 -6.42 1.90
N LYS A 150 14.10 -7.13 2.48
CA LYS A 150 14.57 -6.92 3.86
C LYS A 150 15.01 -5.49 4.16
N ASP A 151 15.47 -4.75 3.16
CA ASP A 151 15.94 -3.38 3.34
C ASP A 151 14.81 -2.35 3.41
N VAL A 152 13.58 -2.74 3.05
CA VAL A 152 12.41 -1.88 3.12
C VAL A 152 12.12 -1.52 4.58
N ILE A 153 11.94 -0.21 4.82
CA ILE A 153 11.62 0.37 6.12
C ILE A 153 10.10 0.50 6.22
N ILE A 154 9.53 -0.10 7.27
CA ILE A 154 8.10 -0.08 7.49
C ILE A 154 7.71 1.21 8.21
N VAL A 155 6.81 1.98 7.61
CA VAL A 155 6.16 3.13 8.26
C VAL A 155 4.88 2.63 8.91
N ASN A 156 4.98 2.30 10.19
CA ASN A 156 3.93 1.63 10.93
C ASN A 156 2.91 2.61 11.47
N TRP A 157 1.65 2.47 11.04
CA TRP A 157 0.54 3.32 11.48
C TRP A 157 -0.55 2.58 12.27
N ASN A 158 -0.33 1.31 12.65
CA ASN A 158 -1.29 0.55 13.46
C ASN A 158 -1.31 1.03 14.93
N SER A 159 -2.05 2.12 15.19
CA SER A 159 -2.06 2.78 16.50
C SER A 159 -3.01 2.14 17.52
N ARG A 160 -3.67 1.02 17.18
CA ARG A 160 -4.72 0.42 18.00
C ARG A 160 -4.08 -0.25 19.23
N PRO A 161 -4.45 0.14 20.48
CA PRO A 161 -3.80 -0.39 21.68
C PRO A 161 -3.78 -1.93 21.77
N ALA A 162 -4.84 -2.58 21.29
CA ALA A 162 -4.96 -4.04 21.34
C ALA A 162 -4.03 -4.81 20.38
N SER A 163 -3.52 -4.17 19.32
CA SER A 163 -2.76 -4.84 18.26
C SER A 163 -1.40 -4.20 17.95
N ARG A 164 -1.16 -2.95 18.39
CA ARG A 164 0.05 -2.17 18.09
C ARG A 164 1.35 -2.91 18.45
N LEU A 165 1.46 -3.48 19.64
CA LEU A 165 2.66 -4.23 20.03
C LEU A 165 2.87 -5.48 19.16
N ASN A 166 1.80 -6.17 18.76
CA ASN A 166 1.89 -7.34 17.90
C ASN A 166 2.31 -6.95 16.47
N SER A 167 1.79 -5.83 15.95
CA SER A 167 2.23 -5.22 14.69
C SER A 167 3.73 -4.91 14.70
N LEU A 168 4.21 -4.22 15.76
CA LEU A 168 5.62 -3.91 15.93
C LEU A 168 6.49 -5.17 15.95
N ARG A 169 6.08 -6.19 16.71
CA ARG A 169 6.79 -7.48 16.80
C ARG A 169 6.81 -8.22 15.47
N HIS A 170 5.72 -8.21 14.72
CA HIS A 170 5.64 -8.88 13.42
C HIS A 170 6.74 -8.39 12.47
N PHE A 171 6.86 -7.09 12.26
CA PHE A 171 7.88 -6.54 11.36
C PHE A 171 9.30 -6.67 11.90
N ALA A 172 9.49 -6.56 13.22
CA ALA A 172 10.80 -6.80 13.82
C ALA A 172 11.26 -8.26 13.67
N GLN A 173 10.36 -9.23 13.80
CA GLN A 173 10.65 -10.66 13.59
C GLN A 173 11.00 -10.97 12.12
N LEU A 174 10.42 -10.23 11.18
CA LEU A 174 10.81 -10.28 9.76
C LEU A 174 12.15 -9.58 9.48
N GLY A 175 12.70 -8.86 10.46
CA GLY A 175 13.98 -8.16 10.36
C GLY A 175 13.88 -6.74 9.78
N HIS A 176 12.67 -6.19 9.61
CA HIS A 176 12.51 -4.85 9.08
C HIS A 176 12.75 -3.77 10.12
N ARG A 177 13.36 -2.68 9.68
CA ARG A 177 13.43 -1.43 10.43
C ARG A 177 12.09 -0.71 10.35
N GLN A 178 11.74 0.06 11.38
CA GLN A 178 10.41 0.66 11.51
C GLN A 178 10.48 2.15 11.88
N ILE A 179 9.61 2.95 11.26
CA ILE A 179 9.28 4.31 11.67
C ILE A 179 7.84 4.32 12.16
N LEU A 180 7.56 4.91 13.31
CA LEU A 180 6.20 5.02 13.83
C LEU A 180 5.50 6.22 13.18
N ALA A 181 4.34 6.05 12.57
CA ALA A 181 3.46 7.14 12.17
C ALA A 181 2.73 7.69 13.41
N GLY A 182 3.50 8.44 14.21
CA GLY A 182 3.17 8.68 15.62
C GLY A 182 2.11 9.75 15.88
N TYR A 183 1.92 10.67 14.93
CA TYR A 183 0.80 11.62 14.93
C TYR A 183 -0.13 11.31 13.74
N TYR A 184 -1.43 11.45 13.95
CA TYR A 184 -2.47 11.20 12.95
C TYR A 184 -3.73 12.02 13.22
N ASP A 185 -3.58 13.34 13.39
CA ASP A 185 -4.66 14.31 13.69
C ASP A 185 -5.50 14.01 14.96
N VAL A 186 -4.86 13.34 15.93
CA VAL A 186 -5.43 12.90 17.21
C VAL A 186 -4.67 13.55 18.37
N PRO A 187 -5.17 13.49 19.62
CA PRO A 187 -4.45 14.04 20.76
C PRO A 187 -3.00 13.57 20.83
N VAL A 188 -2.06 14.51 21.04
CA VAL A 188 -0.62 14.28 20.92
C VAL A 188 -0.10 13.22 21.90
N GLU A 189 -0.78 13.00 23.02
CA GLU A 189 -0.44 12.00 24.05
C GLU A 189 -0.61 10.56 23.54
N ARG A 190 -1.33 10.33 22.43
CA ARG A 190 -1.47 8.98 21.88
C ARG A 190 -0.14 8.33 21.46
N ILE A 191 0.90 9.13 21.26
CA ILE A 191 2.26 8.62 20.98
C ILE A 191 2.89 7.92 22.18
N ASP A 192 2.44 8.19 23.41
CA ASP A 192 3.09 7.64 24.61
C ASP A 192 3.07 6.10 24.61
N GLY A 193 1.91 5.50 24.34
CA GLY A 193 1.77 4.05 24.26
C GLY A 193 2.57 3.43 23.11
N TRP A 194 2.74 4.17 22.00
CA TRP A 194 3.62 3.76 20.91
C TRP A 194 5.08 3.71 21.37
N LEU A 195 5.55 4.74 22.08
CA LEU A 195 6.91 4.80 22.62
C LEU A 195 7.16 3.70 23.65
N GLU A 196 6.18 3.43 24.54
CA GLU A 196 6.26 2.33 25.51
C GLU A 196 6.36 0.95 24.84
N ASP A 197 5.59 0.71 23.78
CA ASP A 197 5.63 -0.56 23.05
C ASP A 197 6.90 -0.68 22.20
N ALA A 198 7.35 0.41 21.58
CA ALA A 198 8.59 0.45 20.80
C ALA A 198 9.82 0.11 21.64
N ARG A 199 9.85 0.47 22.93
CA ARG A 199 10.94 0.06 23.86
C ARG A 199 11.06 -1.45 24.05
N LYS A 200 10.02 -2.22 23.70
CA LYS A 200 9.97 -3.68 23.86
C LYS A 200 10.37 -4.43 22.58
N VAL A 201 10.72 -3.70 21.51
CA VAL A 201 10.94 -4.24 20.17
C VAL A 201 12.17 -3.58 19.55
N GLU A 202 13.04 -4.38 18.92
CA GLU A 202 14.21 -3.85 18.20
C GLU A 202 13.83 -3.30 16.82
N GLY A 203 14.70 -2.46 16.25
CA GLY A 203 14.57 -1.98 14.87
C GLY A 203 13.65 -0.77 14.67
N VAL A 204 13.00 -0.25 15.72
CA VAL A 204 12.31 1.05 15.65
C VAL A 204 13.34 2.18 15.65
N MET A 205 13.39 2.96 14.56
CA MET A 205 14.41 3.99 14.33
C MET A 205 13.93 5.42 14.51
N GLY A 206 12.63 5.66 14.60
CA GLY A 206 12.11 7.01 14.76
C GLY A 206 10.60 7.12 14.65
N VAL A 207 10.13 8.36 14.64
CA VAL A 207 8.72 8.73 14.57
C VAL A 207 8.54 9.77 13.48
N ILE A 208 7.51 9.62 12.64
CA ILE A 208 7.06 10.63 11.69
C ILE A 208 5.78 11.31 12.20
N TYR A 209 5.71 12.63 12.01
CA TYR A 209 4.50 13.42 12.27
C TYR A 209 3.62 13.44 11.01
N THR A 210 2.49 12.75 11.05
CA THR A 210 1.60 12.63 9.88
C THR A 210 0.30 13.38 10.14
N THR A 211 0.00 14.40 9.34
CA THR A 211 -1.27 15.14 9.41
C THR A 211 -1.96 15.15 8.05
N TRP A 212 -3.26 14.82 8.06
CA TRP A 212 -4.16 14.89 6.91
C TRP A 212 -5.10 16.10 7.00
N GLN A 213 -5.13 16.75 8.17
CA GLN A 213 -5.94 17.92 8.46
C GLN A 213 -5.13 19.22 8.56
N GLN A 214 -3.84 19.18 8.19
CA GLN A 214 -2.91 20.32 8.27
C GLN A 214 -2.78 20.89 9.69
N ARG A 215 -2.88 20.03 10.71
CA ARG A 215 -2.78 20.39 12.13
C ARG A 215 -1.31 20.60 12.53
N TYR A 216 -0.65 21.57 11.94
CA TYR A 216 0.77 21.86 12.23
C TYR A 216 0.97 22.62 13.55
N ASP A 217 -0.09 23.19 14.09
CA ASP A 217 -0.19 23.79 15.42
C ASP A 217 0.07 22.78 16.56
N ASP A 218 -0.21 21.49 16.35
CA ASP A 218 0.09 20.42 17.32
C ASP A 218 1.57 19.99 17.30
N LEU A 219 2.38 20.42 16.32
CA LEU A 219 3.73 19.91 16.07
C LEU A 219 4.67 20.12 17.26
N GLU A 220 4.63 21.31 17.88
CA GLU A 220 5.48 21.61 19.03
C GLU A 220 5.08 20.78 20.25
N ALA A 221 3.78 20.68 20.53
CA ALA A 221 3.25 19.88 21.64
C ALA A 221 3.61 18.40 21.45
N PHE A 222 3.50 17.88 20.23
CA PHE A 222 3.90 16.52 19.88
C PHE A 222 5.41 16.29 20.06
N SER A 223 6.25 17.20 19.57
CA SER A 223 7.71 17.12 19.73
C SER A 223 8.13 17.04 21.20
N ARG A 224 7.47 17.81 22.08
CA ARG A 224 7.68 17.74 23.53
C ARG A 224 7.35 16.38 24.14
N ARG A 225 6.44 15.60 23.54
CA ARG A 225 6.16 14.21 23.97
C ARG A 225 7.34 13.28 23.66
N LEU A 226 7.98 13.45 22.50
CA LEU A 226 9.12 12.62 22.05
C LEU A 226 10.39 12.84 22.89
N GLY A 227 10.58 14.06 23.39
CA GLY A 227 11.77 14.47 24.16
C GLY A 227 11.78 14.00 25.63
N LYS A 228 10.71 13.38 26.13
CA LYS A 228 10.68 12.77 27.47
C LYS A 228 11.39 11.41 27.43
N ARG A 229 12.72 11.44 27.52
CA ARG A 229 13.54 10.24 27.73
C ARG A 229 13.45 9.79 29.18
#